data_AF-A0A6H1RF13-F1
#
_entry.id   AF-A0A6H1RF13-F1
#
_cell.length_a   1.000
_cell.length_b   1.000
_cell.length_c   1.000
_cell.angle_alpha   90.00
_cell.angle_beta   90.00
_cell.angle_gamma   90.00
#
_symmetry.space_group_name_H-M   'P 1'
#
loop_
_entity.id
_entity.type
_entity.pdbx_description
1 polymer ?
#
loop_
_entity_poly.entity_id
_entity_poly.type
_entity_poly.pdbx_seq_one_letter_code
_entity_poly.pdbx_strand_id
1 'polypeptide(L)'
;MSAEEAERLVRQLAVAVSVEAIDPGPKGGDVGDEQDRRVAALGRLGAALEAEELMSEAAWRQTASAAEETVWLGASLADLSAITGRSRQAARKRWPELGGIYRRRKWLGNHVDDIAYMAGQLASRADDLVPSGDHDTFMKLIRQLREGLRRCGTDFAPEAQERTDPAARWRALDDLVNVTMREIIEMAGKPATPEADFALHGARGTLTYYDHATAESAEA
;
A
#
# COMPACT_ATOMS: atom_id res chain seq x y z
N MET A 1 12.58 -23.05 -6.49
CA MET A 1 12.39 -22.79 -7.93
C MET A 1 13.77 -22.76 -8.58
N SER A 2 14.00 -23.58 -9.61
CA SER A 2 15.25 -23.59 -10.36
C SER A 2 15.26 -22.55 -11.48
N ALA A 3 16.43 -22.24 -12.04
CA ALA A 3 16.54 -21.39 -13.23
C ALA A 3 15.77 -21.96 -14.44
N GLU A 4 15.77 -23.29 -14.59
CA GLU A 4 15.03 -23.99 -15.65
C GLU A 4 13.50 -23.83 -15.50
N GLU A 5 13.00 -23.84 -14.27
CA GLU A 5 11.58 -23.60 -14.00
C GLU A 5 11.18 -22.15 -14.31
N ALA A 6 12.04 -21.19 -13.97
CA ALA A 6 11.84 -19.79 -14.31
C ALA A 6 11.85 -19.57 -15.84
N GLU A 7 12.81 -20.17 -16.55
CA GLU A 7 12.87 -20.13 -18.01
C GLU A 7 11.60 -20.74 -18.64
N ARG A 8 11.11 -21.86 -18.12
CA ARG A 8 9.86 -22.46 -18.58
C ARG A 8 8.67 -21.53 -18.42
N LEU A 9 8.57 -20.80 -17.30
CA LEU A 9 7.52 -19.82 -17.05
C LEU A 9 7.61 -18.63 -18.03
N VAL A 10 8.82 -18.12 -18.28
CA VAL A 10 9.06 -17.06 -19.28
C VAL A 10 8.56 -17.50 -20.66
N ARG A 11 8.93 -18.73 -21.08
CA ARG A 11 8.49 -19.28 -22.38
C ARG A 11 6.97 -19.43 -22.46
N GLN A 12 6.32 -19.87 -21.38
CA GLN A 12 4.86 -19.98 -21.34
C GLN A 12 4.19 -18.61 -21.46
N LEU A 13 4.74 -17.58 -20.81
CA LEU A 13 4.24 -16.21 -20.91
C LEU A 13 4.41 -15.67 -22.34
N ALA A 14 5.58 -15.86 -22.95
CA ALA A 14 5.83 -15.43 -24.33
C ALA A 14 4.89 -16.09 -25.36
N VAL A 15 4.43 -17.32 -25.12
CA VAL A 15 3.41 -17.97 -25.97
C VAL A 15 2.02 -17.39 -25.76
N ALA A 16 1.72 -16.90 -24.55
CA ALA A 16 0.43 -16.30 -24.22
C ALA A 16 0.29 -14.84 -24.70
N VAL A 17 1.41 -14.17 -24.99
CA VAL A 17 1.43 -12.80 -25.50
C VAL A 17 1.29 -12.79 -27.02
N SER A 18 0.29 -12.06 -27.53
CA SER A 18 0.11 -11.85 -28.97
C SER A 18 0.77 -10.55 -29.39
N VAL A 19 1.90 -10.64 -30.11
CA VAL A 19 2.57 -9.48 -30.74
C VAL A 19 2.48 -9.61 -32.25
N GLU A 20 2.04 -8.54 -32.92
CA GLU A 20 2.03 -8.49 -34.39
C GLU A 20 3.47 -8.43 -34.91
N ALA A 21 3.84 -9.37 -35.78
CA ALA A 21 5.17 -9.42 -36.35
C ALA A 21 5.30 -8.37 -37.47
N ILE A 22 6.25 -7.45 -37.33
CA ILE A 22 6.59 -6.50 -38.40
C ILE A 22 7.41 -7.25 -39.46
N ASP A 23 6.94 -7.27 -40.71
CA ASP A 23 7.71 -7.81 -41.83
C ASP A 23 8.77 -6.80 -42.30
N PRO A 24 10.07 -7.08 -42.16
CA PRO A 24 11.13 -6.20 -42.65
C PRO A 24 11.36 -6.29 -44.17
N GLY A 25 10.55 -7.07 -44.88
CA GLY A 25 10.62 -7.31 -46.31
C GLY A 25 11.71 -8.33 -46.71
N PRO A 26 11.81 -8.61 -48.02
CA PRO A 26 12.81 -9.52 -48.56
C PRO A 26 14.24 -8.97 -48.41
N LYS A 27 15.21 -9.87 -48.27
CA LYS A 27 16.64 -9.56 -48.27
C LYS A 27 17.30 -10.20 -49.49
N GLY A 28 18.38 -9.58 -49.99
CA GLY A 28 19.04 -9.97 -51.25
C GLY A 28 19.67 -11.37 -51.29
N GLY A 29 19.57 -12.16 -50.22
CA GLY A 29 20.04 -13.54 -50.13
C GLY A 29 19.00 -14.54 -49.65
N ASP A 30 17.72 -14.14 -49.58
CA ASP A 30 16.66 -15.05 -49.13
C ASP A 30 16.50 -16.23 -50.11
N VAL A 31 16.52 -17.45 -49.58
CA VAL A 31 16.29 -18.69 -50.32
C VAL A 31 14.97 -19.31 -49.89
N GLY A 32 14.04 -19.50 -50.83
CA GLY A 32 12.77 -20.19 -50.57
C GLY A 32 11.86 -19.41 -49.60
N ASP A 33 11.52 -20.02 -48.47
CA ASP A 33 10.58 -19.49 -47.45
C ASP A 33 11.28 -18.70 -46.32
N GLU A 34 12.53 -18.29 -46.51
CA GLU A 34 13.33 -17.62 -45.48
C GLU A 34 12.74 -16.31 -44.98
N GLN A 35 12.07 -15.54 -45.83
CA GLN A 35 11.36 -14.32 -45.41
C GLN A 35 10.26 -14.68 -44.40
N ASP A 36 9.37 -15.62 -44.72
CA ASP A 36 8.27 -16.03 -43.85
C ASP A 36 8.77 -16.58 -42.50
N ARG A 37 9.83 -17.40 -42.53
CA ARG A 37 10.48 -17.91 -41.31
C ARG A 37 11.08 -16.80 -40.47
N ARG A 38 11.68 -15.79 -41.09
CA ARG A 38 12.23 -14.62 -40.41
C ARG A 38 11.13 -13.78 -39.78
N VAL A 39 10.02 -13.53 -40.48
CA VAL A 39 8.85 -12.82 -39.91
C VAL A 39 8.34 -13.57 -38.67
N ALA A 40 8.18 -14.89 -38.76
CA ALA A 40 7.77 -15.71 -37.61
C ALA A 40 8.78 -15.68 -36.45
N ALA A 41 10.09 -15.67 -36.74
CA ALA A 41 11.14 -15.55 -35.72
C ALA A 41 11.15 -14.18 -35.04
N LEU A 42 10.95 -13.10 -35.80
CA LEU A 42 10.83 -11.74 -35.27
C LEU A 42 9.58 -11.58 -34.42
N GLY A 43 8.44 -12.18 -34.82
CA GLY A 43 7.24 -12.25 -33.99
C GLY A 43 7.48 -12.95 -32.66
N ARG A 44 8.18 -14.10 -32.67
CA ARG A 44 8.58 -14.79 -31.43
C ARG A 44 9.52 -13.96 -30.56
N LEU A 45 10.47 -13.22 -31.16
CA LEU A 45 11.36 -12.31 -30.43
C LEU A 45 10.57 -11.17 -29.79
N GLY A 46 9.64 -10.55 -30.53
CA GLY A 46 8.77 -9.50 -30.00
C GLY A 46 7.93 -9.98 -28.81
N ALA A 47 7.32 -11.16 -28.93
CA ALA A 47 6.57 -11.77 -27.82
C ALA A 47 7.45 -12.11 -26.61
N ALA A 48 8.71 -12.52 -26.84
CA ALA A 48 9.67 -12.75 -25.76
C ALA A 48 10.07 -11.45 -25.03
N LEU A 49 10.27 -10.35 -25.76
CA LEU A 49 10.59 -9.03 -25.19
C LEU A 49 9.42 -8.50 -24.35
N GLU A 50 8.18 -8.63 -24.84
CA GLU A 50 6.99 -8.22 -24.08
C GLU A 50 6.81 -9.07 -22.80
N ALA A 51 7.05 -10.38 -22.90
CA ALA A 51 7.03 -11.26 -21.73
C ALA A 51 8.13 -10.91 -20.72
N GLU A 52 9.33 -10.54 -21.17
CA GLU A 52 10.42 -10.05 -20.31
C GLU A 52 9.98 -8.79 -19.54
N GLU A 53 9.37 -7.81 -20.22
CA GLU A 53 8.91 -6.58 -19.59
C GLU A 53 7.81 -6.85 -18.55
N LEU A 54 6.81 -7.66 -18.89
CA LEU A 54 5.76 -8.07 -17.95
C LEU A 54 6.33 -8.78 -16.71
N MET A 55 7.32 -9.65 -16.90
CA MET A 55 8.00 -10.32 -15.79
C MET A 55 8.82 -9.36 -14.93
N SER A 56 9.54 -8.43 -15.57
CA SER A 56 10.31 -7.41 -14.87
C SER A 56 9.40 -6.53 -14.02
N GLU A 57 8.26 -6.11 -14.58
CA GLU A 57 7.26 -5.32 -13.87
C GLU A 57 6.63 -6.10 -12.71
N ALA A 58 6.24 -7.36 -12.93
CA ALA A 58 5.68 -8.21 -11.88
C ALA A 58 6.69 -8.44 -10.74
N ALA A 59 7.95 -8.72 -11.07
CA ALA A 59 9.03 -8.88 -10.08
C ALA A 59 9.28 -7.57 -9.32
N TRP A 60 9.28 -6.43 -10.01
CA TRP A 60 9.38 -5.12 -9.40
C TRP A 60 8.26 -4.88 -8.38
N ARG A 61 7.00 -5.05 -8.79
CA ARG A 61 5.81 -4.90 -7.92
C ARG A 61 5.87 -5.83 -6.73
N GLN A 62 6.24 -7.10 -6.93
CA GLN A 62 6.36 -8.08 -5.85
C GLN A 62 7.42 -7.67 -4.83
N THR A 63 8.61 -7.24 -5.29
CA THR A 63 9.67 -6.80 -4.38
C THR A 63 9.32 -5.51 -3.64
N ALA A 64 8.59 -4.59 -4.28
CA ALA A 64 8.09 -3.39 -3.63
C ALA A 64 7.04 -3.72 -2.55
N SER A 65 6.09 -4.61 -2.85
CA SER A 65 5.08 -5.08 -1.89
C SER A 65 5.71 -5.75 -0.68
N ALA A 66 6.69 -6.63 -0.90
CA ALA A 66 7.40 -7.30 0.19
C ALA A 66 8.21 -6.29 1.03
N ALA A 67 8.89 -5.33 0.39
CA ALA A 67 9.61 -4.29 1.11
C ALA A 67 8.66 -3.43 1.97
N GLU A 68 7.53 -3.00 1.41
CA GLU A 68 6.50 -2.27 2.15
C GLU A 68 5.98 -3.08 3.36
N GLU A 69 5.64 -4.36 3.16
CA GLU A 69 5.17 -5.23 4.25
C GLU A 69 6.20 -5.30 5.38
N THR A 70 7.47 -5.50 5.06
CA THR A 70 8.53 -5.56 6.09
C THR A 70 8.64 -4.24 6.87
N VAL A 71 8.48 -3.09 6.22
CA VAL A 71 8.50 -1.78 6.90
C VAL A 71 7.27 -1.60 7.78
N TRP A 72 6.08 -2.04 7.34
CA TRP A 72 4.89 -2.10 8.19
C TRP A 72 5.06 -3.02 9.40
N LEU A 73 5.92 -4.04 9.30
CA LEU A 73 6.29 -4.90 10.43
C LEU A 73 7.39 -4.29 11.32
N GLY A 74 7.94 -3.14 10.96
CA GLY A 74 8.90 -2.37 11.76
C GLY A 74 10.33 -2.43 11.25
N ALA A 75 10.59 -3.05 10.09
CA ALA A 75 11.92 -3.01 9.48
C ALA A 75 12.30 -1.56 9.10
N SER A 76 13.53 -1.19 9.39
CA SER A 76 14.12 0.07 8.96
C SER A 76 14.74 -0.06 7.56
N LEU A 77 15.05 1.08 6.94
CA LEU A 77 15.84 1.09 5.70
C LEU A 77 17.24 0.47 5.87
N ALA A 78 17.77 0.42 7.10
CA ALA A 78 19.03 -0.25 7.38
C ALA A 78 18.89 -1.78 7.30
N ASP A 79 17.77 -2.33 7.77
CA ASP A 79 17.48 -3.76 7.70
C ASP A 79 17.31 -4.21 6.24
N LEU A 80 16.64 -3.39 5.42
CA LEU A 80 16.54 -3.62 3.98
C LEU A 80 17.91 -3.55 3.28
N SER A 81 18.81 -2.67 3.74
CA SER A 81 20.16 -2.58 3.21
C SER A 81 20.95 -3.88 3.47
N ALA A 82 20.78 -4.47 4.66
CA ALA A 82 21.43 -5.73 5.02
C ALA A 82 20.97 -6.90 4.14
N ILE A 83 19.67 -6.99 3.83
CA ILE A 83 19.12 -8.07 2.99
C ILE A 83 19.48 -7.89 1.52
N THR A 84 19.46 -6.65 1.01
CA THR A 84 19.72 -6.38 -0.41
C THR A 84 21.21 -6.31 -0.75
N GLY A 85 22.10 -6.25 0.25
CA GLY A 85 23.54 -6.00 0.07
C GLY A 85 23.85 -4.63 -0.51
N ARG A 86 22.88 -3.69 -0.48
CA ARG A 86 23.01 -2.34 -1.04
C ARG A 86 22.99 -1.30 0.07
N SER A 87 23.46 -0.09 -0.24
CA SER A 87 23.41 1.02 0.72
C SER A 87 21.97 1.48 0.99
N ARG A 88 21.77 2.15 2.14
CA ARG A 88 20.50 2.79 2.50
C ARG A 88 19.99 3.75 1.42
N GLN A 89 20.90 4.50 0.80
CA GLN A 89 20.57 5.43 -0.27
C GLN A 89 20.06 4.71 -1.52
N ALA A 90 20.64 3.55 -1.86
CA ALA A 90 20.14 2.73 -2.96
C ALA A 90 18.74 2.17 -2.68
N ALA A 91 18.46 1.77 -1.43
CA ALA A 91 17.11 1.35 -1.02
C ALA A 91 16.10 2.51 -1.12
N ARG A 92 16.45 3.73 -0.66
CA ARG A 92 15.61 4.93 -0.79
C ARG A 92 15.32 5.29 -2.24
N LYS A 93 16.32 5.22 -3.12
CA LYS A 93 16.15 5.48 -4.55
C LYS A 93 15.26 4.41 -5.21
N ARG A 94 15.36 3.15 -4.77
CA ARG A 94 14.57 2.05 -5.30
C ARG A 94 13.10 2.12 -4.83
N TRP A 95 12.87 2.46 -3.58
CA TRP A 95 11.54 2.51 -2.98
C TRP A 95 11.33 3.82 -2.19
N PRO A 96 10.99 4.93 -2.88
CA PRO A 96 10.87 6.24 -2.25
C PRO A 96 9.80 6.28 -1.15
N GLU A 97 8.69 5.57 -1.34
CA GLU A 97 7.54 5.57 -0.42
C GLU A 97 7.82 4.98 0.98
N LEU A 98 8.86 4.17 1.13
CA LEU A 98 9.14 3.47 2.39
C LEU A 98 9.49 4.43 3.53
N GLY A 99 10.00 5.62 3.24
CA GLY A 99 10.26 6.64 4.24
C GLY A 99 8.98 7.09 4.95
N GLY A 100 7.90 7.29 4.18
CA GLY A 100 6.59 7.63 4.71
C GLY A 100 5.99 6.50 5.54
N ILE A 101 6.02 5.27 5.00
CA ILE A 101 5.51 4.09 5.70
C ILE A 101 6.22 3.88 7.04
N TYR A 102 7.55 4.03 7.08
CA TYR A 102 8.33 3.90 8.31
C TYR A 102 7.89 4.91 9.39
N ARG A 103 7.71 6.20 9.03
CA ARG A 103 7.27 7.23 9.98
C ARG A 103 5.86 6.95 10.51
N ARG A 104 4.92 6.60 9.62
CA ARG A 104 3.55 6.20 9.99
C ARG A 104 3.59 5.03 10.96
N ARG A 105 4.27 3.94 10.58
CA ARG A 105 4.39 2.74 11.41
C ARG A 105 5.03 3.02 12.78
N LYS A 106 6.08 3.84 12.82
CA LYS A 106 6.75 4.22 14.08
C LYS A 106 5.80 4.97 15.01
N TRP A 107 5.04 5.93 14.50
CA TRP A 107 4.06 6.67 15.29
C TRP A 107 2.93 5.74 15.78
N LEU A 108 2.32 4.97 14.87
CA LEU A 108 1.23 4.05 15.20
C LEU A 108 1.62 3.05 16.29
N GLY A 109 2.87 2.56 16.27
CA GLY A 109 3.40 1.63 17.28
C GLY A 109 3.41 2.17 18.71
N ASN A 110 3.42 3.49 18.89
CA ASN A 110 3.44 4.14 20.20
C ASN A 110 2.06 4.66 20.66
N HIS A 111 1.05 4.59 19.78
CA HIS A 111 -0.22 5.30 19.99
C HIS A 111 -1.47 4.44 19.76
N VAL A 112 -1.35 3.11 19.71
CA VAL A 112 -2.50 2.20 19.50
C VAL A 112 -3.64 2.50 20.48
N ASP A 113 -3.34 2.57 21.78
CA ASP A 113 -4.34 2.81 22.83
C ASP A 113 -4.91 4.24 22.77
N ASP A 114 -4.06 5.24 22.50
CA ASP A 114 -4.47 6.65 22.36
C ASP A 114 -5.46 6.82 21.20
N ILE A 115 -5.17 6.16 20.05
CA ILE A 115 -6.03 6.16 18.87
C ILE A 115 -7.36 5.50 19.21
N ALA A 116 -7.32 4.30 19.80
CA ALA A 116 -8.54 3.55 20.14
C ALA A 116 -9.41 4.34 21.13
N TYR A 117 -8.80 4.98 22.13
CA TYR A 117 -9.48 5.84 23.07
C TYR A 117 -10.15 7.02 22.37
N MET A 118 -9.41 7.80 21.57
CA MET A 118 -9.98 8.99 20.92
C MET A 118 -11.01 8.68 19.85
N ALA A 119 -10.80 7.64 19.05
CA ALA A 119 -11.80 7.14 18.12
C ALA A 119 -13.05 6.64 18.87
N GLY A 120 -12.90 5.99 20.03
CA GLY A 120 -14.01 5.60 20.89
C GLY A 120 -14.80 6.79 21.42
N GLN A 121 -14.12 7.85 21.84
CA GLN A 121 -14.76 9.10 22.26
C GLN A 121 -15.57 9.72 21.11
N LEU A 122 -15.01 9.82 19.90
CA LEU A 122 -15.75 10.28 18.72
C LEU A 122 -16.98 9.42 18.43
N ALA A 123 -16.83 8.09 18.41
CA ALA A 123 -17.92 7.17 18.10
C ALA A 123 -19.06 7.20 19.12
N SER A 124 -18.75 7.48 20.39
CA SER A 124 -19.72 7.58 21.49
C SER A 124 -20.51 8.89 21.49
N ARG A 125 -19.95 9.95 20.87
CA ARG A 125 -20.56 11.29 20.77
C ARG A 125 -21.09 11.61 19.38
N ALA A 126 -21.20 10.60 18.52
CA ALA A 126 -21.62 10.74 17.14
C ALA A 126 -22.94 11.51 16.96
N ASP A 127 -23.95 11.21 17.77
CA ASP A 127 -25.29 11.83 17.65
C ASP A 127 -25.26 13.34 17.98
N ASP A 128 -24.32 13.77 18.82
CA ASP A 128 -24.10 15.18 19.20
C ASP A 128 -23.20 15.93 18.20
N LEU A 129 -22.65 15.22 17.20
CA LEU A 129 -21.74 15.74 16.17
C LEU A 129 -22.35 15.68 14.76
N VAL A 130 -23.62 15.31 14.65
CA VAL A 130 -24.31 15.19 13.37
C VAL A 130 -24.32 16.53 12.63
N PRO A 131 -23.83 16.60 11.38
CA PRO A 131 -23.91 17.81 10.57
C PRO A 131 -25.35 18.13 10.15
N SER A 132 -25.61 19.43 9.89
CA SER A 132 -26.92 19.90 9.43
C SER A 132 -27.32 19.38 8.03
N GLY A 133 -26.37 18.82 7.26
CA GLY A 133 -26.57 18.15 5.99
C GLY A 133 -25.75 16.85 5.94
N ASP A 134 -26.08 15.92 5.03
CA ASP A 134 -25.37 14.65 4.83
C ASP A 134 -25.33 13.70 6.04
N HIS A 135 -26.40 13.70 6.86
CA HIS A 135 -26.57 12.80 8.02
C HIS A 135 -26.26 11.33 7.69
N ASP A 136 -26.80 10.80 6.60
CA ASP A 136 -26.63 9.39 6.23
C ASP A 136 -25.17 9.05 5.92
N THR A 137 -24.45 9.97 5.28
CA THR A 137 -23.02 9.82 4.98
C THR A 137 -22.20 9.86 6.27
N PHE A 138 -22.48 10.82 7.15
CA PHE A 138 -21.81 10.91 8.46
C PHE A 138 -22.03 9.65 9.29
N MET A 139 -23.27 9.15 9.38
CA MET A 139 -23.57 7.93 10.12
C MET A 139 -22.99 6.66 9.46
N LYS A 140 -22.75 6.67 8.15
CA LYS A 140 -21.96 5.62 7.49
C LYS A 140 -20.51 5.64 7.95
N LEU A 141 -19.87 6.81 8.02
CA LEU A 141 -18.51 6.96 8.54
C LEU A 141 -18.41 6.54 10.01
N ILE A 142 -19.38 6.90 10.85
CA ILE A 142 -19.44 6.46 12.26
C ILE A 142 -19.56 4.94 12.38
N ARG A 143 -20.33 4.28 11.50
CA ARG A 143 -20.37 2.80 11.44
C ARG A 143 -19.03 2.21 11.05
N GLN A 144 -18.32 2.80 10.09
CA GLN A 144 -16.97 2.39 9.71
C GLN A 144 -15.97 2.57 10.86
N LEU A 145 -16.05 3.69 11.59
CA LEU A 145 -15.23 3.95 12.78
C LEU A 145 -15.46 2.90 13.88
N ARG A 146 -16.72 2.58 14.19
CA ARG A 146 -17.08 1.55 15.18
C ARG A 146 -16.57 0.16 14.80
N GLU A 147 -16.70 -0.19 13.52
CA GLU A 147 -16.15 -1.45 13.01
C GLU A 147 -14.62 -1.47 13.04
N GLY A 148 -13.97 -0.36 12.68
CA GLY A 148 -12.52 -0.19 12.78
C GLY A 148 -12.00 -0.33 14.22
N LEU A 149 -12.70 0.26 15.19
CA LEU A 149 -12.40 0.11 16.62
C LEU A 149 -12.50 -1.35 17.09
N ARG A 150 -13.57 -2.05 16.69
CA ARG A 150 -13.75 -3.46 17.01
C ARG A 150 -12.63 -4.32 16.44
N ARG A 151 -12.21 -4.05 15.20
CA ARG A 151 -11.06 -4.71 14.56
C ARG A 151 -9.76 -4.40 15.29
N CYS A 152 -9.50 -3.13 15.60
CA CYS A 152 -8.32 -2.70 16.37
C CYS A 152 -8.22 -3.46 17.69
N GLY A 153 -9.32 -3.53 18.47
CA GLY A 153 -9.34 -4.29 19.72
C GLY A 153 -9.05 -5.79 19.53
N THR A 154 -9.43 -6.38 18.39
CA THR A 154 -9.15 -7.80 18.08
C THR A 154 -7.70 -8.00 17.60
N ASP A 155 -7.21 -7.12 16.73
CA ASP A 155 -5.92 -7.23 16.05
C ASP A 155 -4.72 -6.91 16.97
N PHE A 156 -4.95 -6.16 18.05
CA PHE A 156 -3.95 -5.77 19.04
C PHE A 156 -4.15 -6.41 20.42
N ALA A 157 -5.12 -7.31 20.57
CA ALA A 157 -5.27 -8.11 21.79
C ALA A 157 -4.05 -9.02 22.03
N PRO A 158 -3.70 -9.34 23.28
CA PRO A 158 -2.62 -10.29 23.60
C PRO A 158 -2.80 -11.67 22.96
N GLU A 159 -4.05 -12.10 22.76
CA GLU A 159 -4.42 -13.39 22.18
C GLU A 159 -4.59 -13.35 20.65
N ALA A 160 -4.23 -12.23 19.99
CA ALA A 160 -4.37 -12.09 18.55
C ALA A 160 -3.60 -13.20 17.81
N GLN A 161 -4.30 -13.93 16.94
CA GLN A 161 -3.72 -15.02 16.15
C GLN A 161 -2.86 -14.51 15.00
N GLU A 162 -1.90 -15.32 14.56
CA GLU A 162 -1.14 -15.08 13.34
C GLU A 162 -2.09 -14.99 12.13
N ARG A 163 -1.97 -13.89 11.39
CA ARG A 163 -2.76 -13.63 10.17
C ARG A 163 -1.93 -13.96 8.94
N THR A 164 -2.61 -14.31 7.84
CA THR A 164 -1.99 -14.50 6.51
C THR A 164 -1.28 -13.23 6.02
N ASP A 165 -1.77 -12.04 6.41
CA ASP A 165 -1.10 -10.75 6.22
C ASP A 165 -0.84 -10.13 7.61
N PRO A 166 0.39 -10.21 8.13
CA PRO A 166 0.74 -9.68 9.45
C PRO A 166 0.81 -8.15 9.48
N ALA A 167 0.95 -7.48 8.33
CA ALA A 167 0.98 -6.02 8.22
C ALA A 167 -0.44 -5.41 8.15
N ALA A 168 -1.46 -6.21 7.83
CA ALA A 168 -2.84 -5.76 7.69
C ALA A 168 -3.37 -4.96 8.89
N ARG A 169 -3.03 -5.36 10.12
CA ARG A 169 -3.45 -4.64 11.34
C ARG A 169 -2.91 -3.21 11.41
N TRP A 170 -1.68 -3.00 10.95
CA TRP A 170 -1.05 -1.69 10.96
C TRP A 170 -1.62 -0.79 9.88
N ARG A 171 -1.85 -1.34 8.66
CA ARG A 171 -2.54 -0.62 7.59
C ARG A 171 -3.96 -0.23 7.99
N ALA A 172 -4.70 -1.15 8.63
CA ALA A 172 -6.05 -0.87 9.10
C ALA A 172 -6.09 0.21 10.19
N LEU A 173 -5.10 0.24 11.09
CA LEU A 173 -4.98 1.30 12.09
C LEU A 173 -4.60 2.64 11.44
N ASP A 174 -3.74 2.63 10.42
CA ASP A 174 -3.41 3.81 9.62
C ASP A 174 -4.65 4.39 8.92
N ASP A 175 -5.44 3.54 8.25
CA ASP A 175 -6.69 3.92 7.59
C ASP A 175 -7.74 4.44 8.58
N LEU A 176 -7.80 3.87 9.78
CA LEU A 176 -8.70 4.34 10.84
C LEU A 176 -8.41 5.80 11.20
N VAL A 177 -7.13 6.17 11.34
CA VAL A 177 -6.70 7.53 11.68
C VAL A 177 -6.75 8.45 10.46
N ASN A 178 -6.04 8.10 9.41
CA ASN A 178 -5.73 9.00 8.31
C ASN A 178 -6.89 9.20 7.33
N VAL A 179 -7.77 8.19 7.22
CA VAL A 179 -8.96 8.24 6.35
C VAL A 179 -10.21 8.42 7.19
N THR A 180 -10.54 7.45 8.04
CA THR A 180 -11.86 7.41 8.69
C THR A 180 -12.05 8.54 9.70
N MET A 181 -11.11 8.74 10.64
CA MET A 181 -11.21 9.84 11.61
C MET A 181 -11.12 11.20 10.92
N ARG A 182 -10.26 11.36 9.91
CA ARG A 182 -10.13 12.60 9.14
C ARG A 182 -11.44 13.00 8.48
N GLU A 183 -12.07 12.09 7.74
CA GLU A 183 -13.36 12.36 7.07
C GLU A 183 -14.46 12.70 8.08
N ILE A 184 -14.51 12.03 9.24
CA ILE A 184 -15.47 12.34 10.31
C ILE A 184 -15.21 13.74 10.88
N ILE A 185 -13.96 14.09 11.15
CA ILE A 185 -13.56 15.39 11.70
C ILE A 185 -13.91 16.55 10.75
N GLU A 186 -13.74 16.33 9.45
CA GLU A 186 -14.07 17.29 8.40
C GLU A 186 -15.59 17.46 8.22
N MET A 187 -16.34 16.36 8.36
CA MET A 187 -17.79 16.35 8.17
C MET A 187 -18.59 16.71 9.44
N ALA A 188 -17.99 16.60 10.63
CA ALA A 188 -18.69 16.82 11.89
C ALA A 188 -19.36 18.20 11.95
N GLY A 189 -20.60 18.22 12.43
CA GLY A 189 -21.34 19.44 12.74
C GLY A 189 -20.77 20.20 13.94
N LYS A 190 -21.42 21.31 14.28
CA LYS A 190 -21.11 22.03 15.52
C LYS A 190 -21.47 21.13 16.72
N PRO A 191 -20.55 20.89 17.68
CA PRO A 191 -20.85 20.08 18.84
C PRO A 191 -22.05 20.60 19.63
N ALA A 192 -23.00 19.72 19.93
CA ALA A 192 -24.17 20.04 20.75
C ALA A 192 -23.87 20.07 22.25
N THR A 193 -22.80 19.40 22.69
CA THR A 193 -22.41 19.22 24.11
C THR A 193 -20.92 19.50 24.33
N PRO A 194 -20.49 19.89 25.54
CA PRO A 194 -19.07 20.02 25.89
C PRO A 194 -18.27 18.72 25.72
N GLU A 195 -18.90 17.56 25.97
CA GLU A 195 -18.27 16.26 25.80
C GLU A 195 -18.03 15.91 24.33
N ALA A 196 -18.97 16.28 23.45
CA ALA A 196 -18.79 16.17 22.01
C ALA A 196 -17.71 17.11 21.49
N ASP A 197 -17.64 18.34 22.03
CA ASP A 197 -16.57 19.30 21.71
C ASP A 197 -15.19 18.76 22.11
N PHE A 198 -15.07 18.20 23.33
CA PHE A 198 -13.86 17.54 23.78
C PHE A 198 -13.45 16.38 22.87
N ALA A 199 -14.40 15.51 22.49
CA ALA A 199 -14.13 14.37 21.62
C ALA A 199 -13.62 14.81 20.24
N LEU A 200 -14.29 15.80 19.62
CA LEU A 200 -13.91 16.34 18.31
C LEU A 200 -12.56 17.05 18.36
N HIS A 201 -12.32 17.89 19.38
CA HIS A 201 -11.06 18.60 19.55
C HIS A 201 -9.89 17.66 19.83
N GLY A 202 -10.09 16.66 20.70
CA GLY A 202 -9.06 15.66 20.98
C GLY A 202 -8.68 14.88 19.72
N ALA A 203 -9.66 14.46 18.93
CA ALA A 203 -9.40 13.71 17.70
C ALA A 203 -8.68 14.56 16.63
N ARG A 204 -9.03 15.85 16.53
CA ARG A 204 -8.27 16.83 15.73
C ARG A 204 -6.82 16.95 16.19
N GLY A 205 -6.59 16.95 17.50
CA GLY A 205 -5.25 16.95 18.10
C GLY A 205 -4.46 15.70 17.73
N THR A 206 -5.07 14.52 17.85
CA THR A 206 -4.47 13.24 17.43
C THR A 206 -4.08 13.28 15.96
N LEU A 207 -4.98 13.72 15.08
CA LEU A 207 -4.74 13.82 13.65
C LEU A 207 -3.63 14.81 13.30
N THR A 208 -3.62 15.97 13.96
CA THR A 208 -2.57 16.99 13.77
C THR A 208 -1.21 16.48 14.21
N TYR A 209 -1.15 15.73 15.31
CA TYR A 209 0.11 15.12 15.76
C TYR A 209 0.57 14.01 14.82
N TYR A 210 -0.35 13.18 14.33
CA TYR A 210 -0.08 12.20 13.29
C TYR A 210 0.49 12.87 12.03
N ASP A 211 -0.13 13.94 11.53
CA ASP A 211 0.31 14.67 10.34
C ASP A 211 1.71 15.25 10.53
N HIS A 212 1.97 15.87 11.69
CA HIS A 212 3.29 16.40 12.02
C HIS A 212 4.36 15.29 12.12
N ALA A 213 4.04 14.15 12.73
CA ALA A 213 4.97 13.05 12.91
C ALA A 213 5.26 12.27 11.62
N THR A 214 4.33 12.29 10.67
CA THR A 214 4.40 11.49 9.44
C THR A 214 4.81 12.29 8.21
N ALA A 215 4.69 13.63 8.27
CA ALA A 215 5.21 14.55 7.27
C ALA A 215 6.67 14.23 6.92
N GLU A 216 7.01 14.40 5.64
CA GLU A 216 8.41 14.43 5.25
C GLU A 216 9.09 15.59 5.96
N SER A 217 10.05 15.30 6.84
CA SER A 217 10.98 16.31 7.30
C SER A 217 11.66 16.86 6.04
N ALA A 218 11.42 18.14 5.75
CA ALA A 218 12.24 18.87 4.80
C ALA A 218 13.68 18.82 5.31
N GLU A 219 14.46 17.90 4.76
CA GLU A 219 15.91 17.73 4.92
C GLU A 219 16.43 17.34 6.32
N ALA A 220 17.11 16.18 6.35
CA ALA A 220 18.29 15.93 7.17
C ALA A 220 19.22 14.96 6.42
#